data_AF-A0AAU5QFY9-F1
#
_entry.id   AF-A0AAU5QFY9-F1
#
_cell.length_a   1.000
_cell.length_b   1.000
_cell.length_c   1.000
_cell.angle_alpha   90.00
_cell.angle_beta   90.00
_cell.angle_gamma   90.00
#
_symmetry.space_group_name_H-M   'P 1'
#
loop_
_entity.id
_entity.type
_entity.pdbx_description
1 polymer ?
#
loop_
_entity_poly.entity_id
_entity_poly.type
_entity_poly.pdbx_seq_one_letter_code
_entity_poly.pdbx_strand_id
1 'polypeptide(L)' 'MKPVEWRSCGCSPKRGFADLFAAEKALGRAQAKRDRHAERLGVRRGLAREHRIYGCEHGLFHLTKQNRRHRGVVA' A
#
# COMPACT_ATOMS: atom_id res chain seq x y z
N MET A 1 -13.95 13.60 -3.44
CA MET A 1 -13.72 12.19 -3.04
C MET A 1 -13.20 12.16 -1.60
N LYS A 2 -13.83 11.43 -0.67
CA LYS A 2 -13.39 11.40 0.75
C LYS A 2 -11.99 10.77 0.88
N PRO A 3 -11.08 11.30 1.72
CA PRO A 3 -9.79 10.67 2.00
C PRO A 3 -10.00 9.31 2.67
N VAL A 4 -9.07 8.38 2.45
CA VAL A 4 -9.07 7.10 3.18
C VAL A 4 -8.41 7.38 4.53
N GLU A 5 -9.11 7.06 5.61
CA GLU A 5 -8.55 7.19 6.95
C GLU A 5 -7.36 6.24 7.11
N TRP A 6 -6.30 6.75 7.72
CA TRP A 6 -5.10 5.99 8.01
C TRP A 6 -4.62 6.34 9.41
N ARG A 7 -3.93 5.40 10.04
CA ARG A 7 -3.32 5.55 11.36
C ARG A 7 -1.82 5.25 11.28
N SER A 8 -1.05 5.82 12.18
CA SER A 8 0.34 5.41 12.39
C SER A 8 0.37 4.04 13.07
N CYS A 9 1.14 3.09 12.54
CA CYS A 9 1.40 1.81 13.19
C CYS A 9 2.70 1.88 14.00
N GLY A 10 2.78 1.21 15.15
CA GLY A 10 4.04 1.04 15.87
C GLY A 10 5.05 0.15 15.13
N CYS A 11 4.56 -0.78 14.31
CA CYS A 11 5.37 -1.73 13.53
C CYS A 11 6.24 -1.08 12.45
N SER A 12 5.86 0.09 11.94
CA SER A 12 6.64 0.79 10.92
C SER A 12 6.18 2.23 10.79
N PRO A 13 7.02 3.16 10.27
CA PRO A 13 6.60 4.52 9.94
C PRO A 13 5.58 4.58 8.79
N LYS A 14 5.10 3.44 8.29
CA LYS A 14 4.11 3.36 7.22
C LYS A 14 2.71 3.54 7.78
N ARG A 15 1.86 4.07 6.91
CA ARG A 15 0.42 4.18 7.14
C ARG A 15 -0.20 2.79 7.29
N GLY A 16 -1.00 2.61 8.34
CA GLY A 16 -1.86 1.45 8.55
C GLY A 16 -3.33 1.82 8.35
N PHE A 17 -4.09 0.88 7.81
CA PHE A 17 -5.54 1.01 7.57
C PHE A 17 -6.28 0.10 8.55
N ALA A 18 -7.41 0.57 9.08
CA ALA A 18 -8.13 -0.14 10.14
C ALA A 18 -8.81 -1.43 9.65
N ASP A 19 -9.22 -1.47 8.38
CA ASP A 19 -9.86 -2.63 7.78
C ASP A 19 -9.31 -2.90 6.37
N LEU A 20 -9.60 -4.10 5.86
CA LEU A 20 -9.13 -4.55 4.56
C LEU A 20 -9.71 -3.69 3.42
N PHE A 21 -10.96 -3.25 3.53
CA PHE A 21 -11.63 -2.45 2.51
C PHE A 21 -10.99 -1.07 2.32
N ALA A 22 -10.64 -0.41 3.41
CA ALA A 22 -9.90 0.84 3.44
C ALA A 22 -8.50 0.63 2.82
N ALA A 23 -7.83 -0.49 3.15
CA ALA A 23 -6.56 -0.84 2.57
C ALA A 23 -6.64 -1.08 1.05
N GLU A 24 -7.66 -1.78 0.57
CA GLU A 24 -7.91 -2.02 -0.86
C GLU A 24 -8.19 -0.72 -1.61
N LYS A 25 -9.06 0.12 -1.05
CA LYS A 25 -9.33 1.46 -1.58
C LYS A 25 -8.05 2.29 -1.63
N ALA A 26 -7.22 2.23 -0.59
CA ALA A 26 -5.94 2.93 -0.56
C ALA A 26 -4.95 2.37 -1.59
N LEU A 27 -4.90 1.06 -1.77
CA LEU A 27 -4.06 0.39 -2.75
C LEU A 27 -4.43 0.84 -4.17
N GLY A 28 -5.71 0.78 -4.53
CA GLY A 28 -6.19 1.22 -5.84
C GLY A 28 -5.85 2.69 -6.12
N ARG A 29 -6.00 3.56 -5.12
CA ARG A 29 -5.61 4.98 -5.25
C ARG A 29 -4.10 5.17 -5.40
N ALA A 30 -3.30 4.42 -4.65
CA ALA A 30 -1.85 4.48 -4.76
C ALA A 30 -1.39 4.04 -6.16
N GLN A 31 -1.96 2.96 -6.68
CA GLN A 31 -1.72 2.45 -8.03
C GLN A 31 -2.13 3.46 -9.11
N ALA A 32 -3.35 4.00 -9.05
CA ALA A 32 -3.81 5.01 -9.99
C ALA A 32 -2.94 6.29 -9.97
N LYS A 33 -2.40 6.68 -8.80
CA LYS A 33 -1.43 7.79 -8.73
C LYS A 33 -0.11 7.43 -9.45
N ARG A 34 0.37 6.19 -9.34
CA ARG A 34 1.58 5.73 -10.03
C ARG A 34 1.35 5.65 -11.53
N ASP A 35 0.19 5.18 -11.98
CA ASP A 35 -0.16 5.10 -13.40
C ASP A 35 -0.18 6.48 -14.05
N ARG A 36 -0.87 7.46 -13.45
CA ARG A 36 -0.85 8.86 -13.91
C ARG A 36 0.55 9.47 -13.92
N HIS A 37 1.37 9.13 -12.93
CA HIS A 37 2.75 9.60 -12.88
C HIS A 37 3.60 8.98 -14.00
N ALA A 38 3.40 7.70 -14.30
CA ALA A 38 4.09 7.01 -15.37
C ALA A 38 3.69 7.53 -16.75
N GLU A 39 2.40 7.78 -16.97
CA GLU A 39 1.87 8.41 -18.18
C GLU A 39 2.50 9.79 -18.40
N ARG A 40 2.56 10.61 -17.34
CA ARG A 40 3.20 11.93 -17.39
C ARG A 40 4.69 11.86 -17.74
N LEU A 41 5.40 10.83 -17.27
CA LEU A 41 6.83 10.65 -17.55
C LEU A 41 7.10 9.96 -18.89
N GLY A 42 6.08 9.38 -19.54
CA GLY A 42 6.25 8.56 -20.74
C GLY A 42 6.97 7.22 -20.52
N VAL A 43 7.36 6.91 -19.27
CA VAL A 43 8.10 5.68 -18.92
C VAL A 43 7.51 5.03 -17.67
N ARG A 44 7.37 3.70 -17.73
CA ARG A 44 6.90 2.88 -16.60
C ARG A 44 8.02 2.17 -15.83
N ARG A 45 9.21 2.07 -16.45
CA ARG A 45 10.34 1.32 -15.91
C ARG A 45 10.94 2.04 -14.70
N GLY A 46 11.23 1.29 -13.63
CA GLY A 46 11.83 1.83 -12.40
C GLY A 46 10.84 2.43 -11.39
N LEU A 47 9.54 2.50 -11.70
CA LEU A 47 8.55 3.03 -10.79
C LEU A 47 8.18 2.03 -9.69
N ALA A 48 8.49 2.40 -8.45
CA ALA A 48 8.16 1.62 -7.28
C ALA A 48 6.63 1.60 -7.05
N ARG A 49 6.00 0.45 -7.34
CA ARG A 49 4.53 0.25 -7.28
C ARG A 49 4.14 -0.69 -6.14
N GLU A 50 3.25 -0.24 -5.28
CA GLU A 50 2.57 -1.07 -4.29
C GLU A 50 1.59 -2.02 -4.99
N HIS A 51 1.63 -3.31 -4.64
CA HIS A 51 0.83 -4.32 -5.34
C HIS A 51 0.16 -5.33 -4.40
N ARG A 52 0.40 -5.27 -3.08
CA ARG A 52 -0.27 -6.14 -2.11
C ARG A 52 -0.60 -5.41 -0.81
N ILE A 53 -1.46 -6.06 -0.03
CA ILE A 53 -1.83 -5.70 1.33
C ILE A 53 -1.35 -6.81 2.28
N TYR A 54 -0.90 -6.45 3.48
CA TYR A 54 -0.65 -7.40 4.57
C TYR A 54 -1.18 -6.85 5.88
N GLY A 55 -1.68 -7.73 6.74
CA GLY A 55 -2.01 -7.38 8.13
C GLY A 55 -0.73 -7.37 8.99
N CYS A 56 -0.68 -6.51 9.98
CA CYS A 56 0.35 -6.51 11.02
C CYS A 56 -0.23 -6.93 12.37
N GLU A 57 0.64 -7.26 13.31
CA GLU A 57 0.31 -7.67 14.69
C GLU A 57 -0.51 -6.63 15.47
N HIS A 58 -0.46 -5.35 15.07
CA HIS A 58 -1.27 -4.30 15.68
C HIS A 58 -2.70 -4.22 15.13
N GLY A 59 -3.13 -5.21 14.34
CA GLY A 59 -4.48 -5.27 13.75
C GLY A 59 -4.72 -4.27 12.62
N LEU A 60 -3.65 -3.72 12.02
CA LEU A 60 -3.73 -2.78 10.89
C LEU A 60 -3.29 -3.44 9.59
N PHE A 61 -3.77 -2.91 8.48
CA PHE A 61 -3.41 -3.34 7.14
C PHE A 61 -2.44 -2.36 6.49
N HIS A 62 -1.39 -2.86 5.85
CA HIS A 62 -0.34 -2.07 5.22
C HIS A 62 -0.17 -2.42 3.75
N LEU A 63 0.20 -1.41 2.95
CA LEU A 63 0.54 -1.59 1.54
C LEU A 63 2.01 -1.99 1.40
N THR A 64 2.28 -2.91 0.48
CA THR A 64 3.66 -3.33 0.19
C THR A 64 3.94 -3.39 -1.31
N LYS A 65 5.20 -3.13 -1.64
CA LYS A 65 5.80 -3.27 -2.97
C LYS A 65 6.54 -4.59 -3.12
N GLN A 66 6.57 -5.43 -2.09
CA GLN A 66 7.29 -6.70 -2.09
C GLN A 66 6.47 -7.81 -2.76
N ASN A 67 7.13 -8.57 -3.61
CA ASN A 67 6.57 -9.80 -4.19
C ASN A 67 6.36 -10.87 -3.10
N ARG A 68 5.47 -11.85 -3.37
CA ARG A 68 5.13 -12.96 -2.43
C ARG A 68 6.36 -13.64 -1.81
N ARG A 69 7.46 -13.75 -2.56
CA ARG A 69 8.71 -14.39 -2.11
C ARG A 69 9.44 -13.66 -0.98
N HIS A 70 9.12 -12.40 -0.71
CA HIS A 70 9.76 -11.58 0.34
C HIS A 70 8.88 -11.42 1.59
N ARG A 71 7.86 -12.26 1.77
CA ARG A 71 6.97 -12.18 2.92
C ARG A 71 7.55 -12.98 4.08
N GLY A 72 8.32 -12.31 4.94
CA GLY A 72 8.40 -12.69 6.34
C GLY A 72 6.99 -12.54 6.91
N VAL A 73 6.31 -13.66 7.09
CA VAL A 73 5.09 -13.76 7.86
C VAL A 73 5.50 -13.51 9.31
N VAL A 74 4.87 -12.55 9.98
CA VAL A 74 4.74 -12.67 11.43
C VAL A 74 3.26 -12.86 11.72
N ALA A 75 3.02 -13.91 12.49
CA ALA A 75 1.74 -14.44 12.91
C ALA A 75 0.95 -13.42 13.74
#